data_AF-A0A443NYS1-F1
#
_entry.id   AF-A0A443NYS1-F1
#
_cell.length_a   1.000
_cell.length_b   1.000
_cell.length_c   1.000
_cell.angle_alpha   90.00
_cell.angle_beta   90.00
_cell.angle_gamma   90.00
#
_symmetry.space_group_name_H-M   'P 1'
#
loop_
_entity.id
_entity.type
_entity.pdbx_description
1 polymer ?
#
loop_
_entity_poly.entity_id
_entity_poly.type
_entity_poly.pdbx_seq_one_letter_code
_entity_poly.pdbx_strand_id
1 'polypeptide(L)'
;MEYGYGSLPFSFTPGSKVFYLGAALGTTISHVSDIVGLMIFDAIEQVGGIYVVTNDHGNAEDMVKRNKKGEPLLDKDGNIQILTSHTLQPVPVAIGGPGLAPGVKFQKDVPNGGLANVAVTVMNLHGFEAPSDYEPTLVEVVDN
;
A
#
# COMPACT_ATOMS: atom_id res chain seq x y z
N MET A 1 21.70 0.46 -18.87
CA MET A 1 20.52 -0.23 -18.32
C MET A 1 19.65 0.85 -17.73
N GLU A 2 18.54 1.14 -18.41
CA GLU A 2 17.55 2.13 -18.01
C GLU A 2 16.74 1.52 -16.85
N TYR A 3 16.84 2.12 -15.66
CA TYR A 3 16.08 1.67 -14.49
C TYR A 3 14.62 2.10 -14.71
N GLY A 4 13.78 1.14 -15.07
CA GLY A 4 12.33 1.34 -15.14
C GLY A 4 11.79 1.54 -13.72
N TYR A 5 11.46 2.77 -13.37
CA TYR A 5 10.65 3.06 -12.18
C TYR A 5 9.25 2.47 -12.42
N GLY A 6 8.83 1.55 -11.57
CA GLY A 6 7.47 1.03 -11.57
C GLY A 6 6.48 2.19 -11.44
N SER A 7 5.59 2.34 -12.41
CA SER A 7 4.51 3.32 -12.39
C SER A 7 3.65 3.12 -11.15
N LEU A 8 3.38 4.18 -10.37
CA LEU A 8 2.32 4.19 -9.36
C LEU A 8 1.00 3.83 -10.08
N PRO A 9 0.37 2.67 -9.86
CA PRO A 9 -0.95 2.41 -10.41
C PRO A 9 -1.94 3.34 -9.71
N PHE A 10 -2.31 4.43 -10.37
CA PHE A 10 -3.38 5.32 -9.97
C PHE A 10 -4.62 4.98 -10.80
N SER A 11 -5.74 4.66 -10.15
CA SER A 11 -7.01 4.43 -10.84
C SER A 11 -8.02 5.49 -10.44
N PHE A 12 -8.53 6.23 -11.43
CA PHE A 12 -9.76 7.01 -11.34
C PHE A 12 -10.82 6.29 -12.18
N THR A 13 -11.75 5.58 -11.56
CA THR A 13 -12.96 5.16 -12.30
C THR A 13 -13.82 6.41 -12.50
N PRO A 14 -14.19 6.82 -13.73
CA PRO A 14 -15.00 8.02 -13.95
C PRO A 14 -16.29 7.99 -13.13
N GLY A 15 -16.48 8.98 -12.25
CA GLY A 15 -17.62 9.04 -11.32
C GLY A 15 -17.44 8.28 -9.99
N SER A 16 -16.37 7.50 -9.82
CA SER A 16 -16.02 6.91 -8.53
C SER A 16 -15.43 7.96 -7.60
N LYS A 17 -15.82 7.87 -6.33
CA LYS A 17 -15.24 8.65 -5.24
C LYS A 17 -14.18 7.85 -4.46
N VAL A 18 -13.79 6.68 -4.95
CA VAL A 18 -12.79 5.82 -4.32
C VAL A 18 -11.50 5.90 -5.12
N PHE A 19 -10.40 6.18 -4.42
CA PHE A 19 -9.08 6.39 -4.98
C PHE A 19 -8.12 5.35 -4.41
N TYR A 20 -7.42 4.65 -5.30
CA TYR A 20 -6.38 3.70 -4.92
C TYR A 20 -5.01 4.26 -5.29
N LEU A 21 -4.11 4.27 -4.32
CA LEU A 21 -2.72 4.66 -4.50
C LEU A 21 -1.81 3.49 -4.13
N GLY A 22 -1.26 2.83 -5.13
CA GLY A 22 -0.16 1.89 -4.96
C GLY A 22 1.16 2.64 -4.94
N ALA A 23 1.88 2.63 -3.81
CA ALA A 23 3.18 3.27 -3.66
C ALA A 23 4.32 2.25 -3.86
N ALA A 24 4.93 2.25 -5.05
CA ALA A 24 6.18 1.53 -5.29
C ALA A 24 7.35 2.42 -4.82
N LEU A 25 7.68 2.38 -3.53
CA LEU A 25 8.75 3.20 -2.97
C LEU A 25 10.07 2.42 -2.93
N GLY A 26 10.93 2.69 -3.92
CA GLY A 26 12.38 2.63 -3.73
C GLY A 26 12.85 3.73 -2.76
N THR A 27 14.14 3.67 -2.37
CA THR A 27 14.88 4.34 -1.28
C THR A 27 14.59 5.83 -0.97
N THR A 28 13.78 6.55 -1.73
CA THR A 28 13.37 7.93 -1.47
C THR A 28 12.02 7.98 -0.76
N ILE A 29 12.00 7.66 0.54
CA ILE A 29 10.78 7.68 1.37
C ILE A 29 10.17 9.08 1.55
N SER A 30 10.91 10.19 1.41
CA SER A 30 10.54 11.42 2.15
C SER A 30 10.13 12.68 1.35
N HIS A 31 10.08 12.67 0.02
CA HIS A 31 9.77 13.93 -0.72
C HIS A 31 8.63 13.80 -1.72
N VAL A 32 8.42 12.61 -2.28
CA VAL A 32 7.32 12.37 -3.23
C VAL A 32 5.99 12.17 -2.48
N SER A 33 6.00 11.54 -1.28
CA SER A 33 4.77 11.35 -0.50
C SER A 33 4.23 12.64 0.11
N ASP A 34 5.10 13.56 0.54
CA ASP A 34 4.64 14.69 1.34
C ASP A 34 3.88 15.71 0.49
N ILE A 35 4.34 16.02 -0.73
CA ILE A 35 3.65 17.00 -1.58
C ILE A 35 2.50 16.33 -2.35
N VAL A 36 2.77 15.20 -3.00
CA VAL A 36 1.77 14.53 -3.85
C VAL A 36 0.69 13.89 -2.99
N GLY A 37 1.05 13.31 -1.84
CA GLY A 37 0.09 12.72 -0.90
C GLY A 37 -0.86 13.77 -0.33
N LEU A 38 -0.35 14.94 0.09
CA LEU A 38 -1.22 16.03 0.57
C LEU A 38 -2.19 16.51 -0.50
N MET A 39 -1.72 16.72 -1.74
CA MET A 39 -2.60 17.12 -2.85
C MET A 39 -3.69 16.09 -3.15
N ILE A 40 -3.36 14.79 -3.07
CA ILE A 40 -4.33 13.71 -3.29
C ILE A 40 -5.33 13.68 -2.13
N PHE A 41 -4.87 13.71 -0.87
CA PHE A 41 -5.76 13.70 0.28
C PHE A 41 -6.70 14.91 0.29
N ASP A 42 -6.20 16.11 -0.03
CA ASP A 42 -7.02 17.31 -0.16
C ASP A 42 -8.10 17.15 -1.24
N ALA A 43 -7.75 16.57 -2.40
CA ALA A 43 -8.72 16.31 -3.46
C ALA A 43 -9.79 15.29 -3.03
N ILE A 44 -9.40 14.25 -2.29
CA ILE A 44 -10.30 13.22 -1.76
C ILE A 44 -11.25 13.83 -0.73
N GLU A 45 -10.74 14.68 0.17
CA GLU A 45 -11.55 15.44 1.12
C GLU A 45 -12.59 16.31 0.40
N GLN A 46 -12.17 17.07 -0.62
CA GLN A 46 -13.05 17.98 -1.36
C GLN A 46 -14.22 17.27 -2.08
N VAL A 47 -14.01 16.06 -2.57
CA VAL A 47 -15.05 15.30 -3.30
C VAL A 47 -15.88 14.39 -2.39
N GLY A 48 -15.53 14.30 -1.10
CA GLY A 48 -16.18 13.37 -0.17
C GLY A 48 -15.82 11.91 -0.48
N GLY A 49 -14.55 11.63 -0.80
CA GLY A 49 -14.07 10.34 -1.29
C GLY A 49 -13.50 9.39 -0.24
N ILE A 50 -13.05 8.24 -0.72
CA ILE A 50 -12.38 7.18 0.04
C ILE A 50 -10.99 6.98 -0.54
N TYR A 51 -9.96 6.84 0.30
CA TYR A 51 -8.62 6.42 -0.13
C TYR A 51 -8.31 5.00 0.33
N VAL A 52 -7.52 4.30 -0.49
CA VAL A 52 -6.79 3.08 -0.14
C VAL A 52 -5.33 3.27 -0.52
N VAL A 53 -4.42 3.16 0.44
CA VAL A 53 -2.97 3.29 0.24
C VAL A 53 -2.28 1.99 0.64
N THR A 54 -1.44 1.45 -0.24
CA THR A 54 -0.62 0.25 0.03
C THR A 54 0.68 0.29 -0.76
N ASN A 55 1.62 -0.59 -0.43
CA ASN A 55 2.77 -0.90 -1.27
C ASN A 55 2.58 -2.27 -1.95
N ASP A 56 3.31 -2.53 -3.02
CA ASP A 56 3.37 -3.82 -3.70
C ASP A 56 4.43 -4.75 -3.10
N HIS A 57 5.52 -4.19 -2.58
CA HIS A 57 6.56 -4.92 -1.85
C HIS A 57 7.36 -4.00 -0.91
N GLY A 58 8.16 -4.61 -0.03
CA GLY A 58 9.16 -3.91 0.78
C GLY A 58 10.44 -3.59 -0.02
N ASN A 59 11.14 -2.53 0.37
CA ASN A 59 12.45 -2.14 -0.13
C ASN A 59 13.13 -1.20 0.88
N ALA A 60 12.63 0.02 0.98
CA ALA A 60 13.32 1.12 1.66
C ALA A 60 13.39 0.98 3.19
N GLU A 61 12.66 0.04 3.78
CA GLU A 61 12.68 -0.28 5.20
C GLU A 61 13.91 -1.10 5.63
N ASP A 62 14.59 -1.81 4.72
CA ASP A 62 15.89 -2.44 5.02
C ASP A 62 16.88 -2.22 3.88
N MET A 63 17.83 -1.32 4.12
CA MET A 63 18.86 -0.95 3.14
C MET A 63 20.18 -1.69 3.36
N VAL A 64 20.22 -2.68 4.25
CA VAL A 64 21.45 -3.35 4.70
C VAL A 64 21.42 -4.83 4.36
N LYS A 65 22.42 -5.34 3.62
CA LYS A 65 22.57 -6.79 3.43
C LYS A 65 22.95 -7.44 4.76
N ARG A 66 22.27 -8.52 5.13
CA ARG A 66 22.49 -9.25 6.38
C ARG A 66 22.82 -10.72 6.13
N ASN A 67 23.61 -11.32 7.01
CA ASN A 67 23.84 -12.76 7.01
C ASN A 67 22.63 -13.52 7.61
N LYS A 68 22.69 -14.85 7.65
CA LYS A 68 21.61 -15.70 8.23
C LYS A 68 21.36 -15.47 9.73
N LYS A 69 22.27 -14.78 10.43
CA LYS A 69 22.14 -14.39 11.84
C LYS A 69 21.57 -12.97 12.02
N GLY A 70 21.30 -12.26 10.92
CA GLY A 70 20.78 -10.88 10.95
C GLY A 70 21.86 -9.80 11.05
N GLU A 71 23.14 -10.16 11.03
CA GLU A 71 24.25 -9.22 11.18
C GLU A 71 24.57 -8.54 9.83
N PRO A 72 24.87 -7.23 9.80
CA PRO A 72 25.27 -6.52 8.59
C PRO A 72 26.48 -7.16 7.90
N LEU A 73 26.41 -7.33 6.59
CA LEU A 73 27.55 -7.72 5.77
C LEU A 73 28.40 -6.49 5.46
N LEU A 74 29.71 -6.63 5.67
CA LEU A 74 30.69 -5.60 5.33
C LEU A 74 31.38 -5.93 4.00
N ASP A 75 31.78 -4.90 3.28
CA ASP A 75 32.69 -5.04 2.13
C ASP A 75 34.15 -5.16 2.60
N LYS A 76 35.09 -5.15 1.64
CA LYS A 76 36.52 -5.31 1.92
C LYS A 76 37.12 -4.12 2.68
N ASP A 77 36.49 -2.96 2.60
CA ASP A 77 36.93 -1.71 3.23
C ASP A 77 36.23 -1.50 4.58
N GLY A 78 35.38 -2.44 5.00
CA GLY A 78 34.64 -2.40 6.26
C GLY A 78 33.34 -1.61 6.20
N ASN A 79 32.89 -1.18 5.02
CA ASN A 79 31.62 -0.47 4.86
C ASN A 79 30.44 -1.44 4.73
N ILE A 80 29.25 -0.98 5.10
CA ILE A 80 28.03 -1.77 4.97
C ILE A 80 27.71 -2.03 3.50
N GLN A 81 27.42 -3.28 3.17
CA GLN A 81 26.89 -3.62 1.86
C GLN A 81 25.41 -3.22 1.76
N ILE A 82 25.11 -2.34 0.80
CA ILE A 82 23.75 -1.85 0.55
C ILE A 82 22.88 -2.95 -0.03
N LEU A 83 21.68 -3.14 0.52
CA LEU A 83 20.63 -3.98 -0.07
C LEU A 83 19.91 -3.18 -1.15
N THR A 84 19.94 -3.67 -2.38
CA THR A 84 19.29 -3.03 -3.54
C THR A 84 18.09 -3.83 -4.07
N SER A 85 17.81 -4.99 -3.49
CA SER A 85 16.68 -5.84 -3.83
C SER A 85 15.47 -5.55 -2.93
N HIS A 86 14.31 -6.05 -3.31
CA HIS A 86 13.13 -6.04 -2.44
C HIS A 86 13.36 -6.87 -1.17
N THR A 87 12.53 -6.62 -0.17
CA THR A 87 12.49 -7.41 1.06
C THR A 87 11.26 -8.33 1.07
N LEU A 88 11.20 -9.19 2.09
CA LEU A 88 10.03 -10.01 2.40
C LEU A 88 9.19 -9.40 3.53
N GLN A 89 9.39 -8.13 3.84
CA GLN A 89 8.60 -7.45 4.87
C GLN A 89 7.15 -7.28 4.39
N PRO A 90 6.17 -7.37 5.31
CA PRO A 90 4.78 -7.05 4.99
C PRO A 90 4.65 -5.57 4.59
N VAL A 91 3.65 -5.28 3.76
CA VAL A 91 3.34 -3.92 3.31
C VAL A 91 2.17 -3.35 4.11
N PRO A 92 2.15 -2.03 4.39
CA PRO A 92 1.03 -1.40 5.05
C PRO A 92 -0.18 -1.30 4.11
N VAL A 93 -1.39 -1.31 4.68
CA VAL A 93 -2.63 -0.93 4.00
C VAL A 93 -3.35 0.09 4.86
N ALA A 94 -3.67 1.26 4.31
CA ALA A 94 -4.43 2.31 4.98
C ALA A 94 -5.69 2.64 4.18
N ILE A 95 -6.83 2.73 4.87
CA ILE A 95 -8.15 3.01 4.27
C ILE A 95 -8.79 4.14 5.07
N GLY A 96 -9.38 5.12 4.38
CA GLY A 96 -10.00 6.27 5.04
C GLY A 96 -10.69 7.21 4.08
N GLY A 97 -10.95 8.44 4.54
CA GLY A 97 -11.60 9.50 3.78
C GLY A 97 -13.07 9.72 4.17
N PRO A 98 -13.63 10.91 3.89
CA PRO A 98 -14.98 11.32 4.31
C PRO A 98 -16.11 10.50 3.69
N GLY A 99 -15.86 9.81 2.57
CA GLY A 99 -16.82 8.91 1.94
C GLY A 99 -16.90 7.53 2.59
N LEU A 100 -16.01 7.21 3.55
CA LEU A 100 -15.96 5.89 4.17
C LEU A 100 -17.16 5.73 5.11
N ALA A 101 -17.89 4.63 4.95
CA ALA A 101 -19.05 4.36 5.77
C ALA A 101 -18.68 4.27 7.27
N PRO A 102 -19.50 4.82 8.18
CA PRO A 102 -19.32 4.62 9.61
C PRO A 102 -19.30 3.12 9.93
N GLY A 103 -18.40 2.70 10.83
CA GLY A 103 -18.30 1.31 11.26
C GLY A 103 -17.45 0.41 10.35
N VAL A 104 -16.87 0.93 9.25
CA VAL A 104 -15.84 0.19 8.51
C VAL A 104 -14.61 -0.01 9.38
N LYS A 105 -14.17 -1.27 9.53
CA LYS A 105 -12.95 -1.63 10.25
C LYS A 105 -12.28 -2.83 9.60
N PHE A 106 -10.99 -3.03 9.88
CA PHE A 106 -10.30 -4.26 9.48
C PHE A 106 -10.91 -5.47 10.19
N GLN A 107 -11.24 -6.49 9.41
CA GLN A 107 -11.79 -7.73 9.95
C GLN A 107 -10.69 -8.57 10.60
N LYS A 108 -11.04 -9.30 11.66
CA LYS A 108 -10.07 -10.11 12.44
C LYS A 108 -9.75 -11.46 11.81
N ASP A 109 -10.60 -11.93 10.90
CA ASP A 109 -10.54 -13.28 10.33
C ASP A 109 -9.62 -13.39 9.10
N VAL A 110 -8.88 -12.33 8.76
CA VAL A 110 -7.89 -12.32 7.65
C VAL A 110 -6.50 -11.93 8.18
N PRO A 111 -5.90 -12.72 9.08
CA PRO A 111 -4.64 -12.37 9.74
C PRO A 111 -3.43 -12.38 8.80
N ASN A 112 -3.52 -13.09 7.66
CA ASN A 112 -2.46 -13.20 6.65
C ASN A 112 -2.88 -12.56 5.31
N GLY A 113 -3.69 -11.50 5.35
CA GLY A 113 -4.15 -10.80 4.16
C GLY A 113 -2.98 -10.31 3.29
N GLY A 114 -3.11 -10.49 1.97
CA GLY A 114 -2.15 -10.06 0.98
C GLY A 114 -2.75 -9.10 -0.05
N LEU A 115 -1.98 -8.81 -1.11
CA LEU A 115 -2.39 -7.88 -2.16
C LEU A 115 -3.68 -8.31 -2.90
N ALA A 116 -3.96 -9.61 -2.96
CA ALA A 116 -5.20 -10.12 -3.53
C ALA A 116 -6.44 -9.67 -2.72
N ASN A 117 -6.34 -9.64 -1.39
CA ASN A 117 -7.40 -9.13 -0.52
C ASN A 117 -7.60 -7.62 -0.71
N VAL A 118 -6.52 -6.86 -0.96
CA VAL A 118 -6.60 -5.41 -1.22
C VAL A 118 -7.43 -5.12 -2.48
N ALA A 119 -7.25 -5.91 -3.55
CA ALA A 119 -8.03 -5.75 -4.77
C ALA A 119 -9.54 -5.91 -4.51
N VAL A 120 -9.90 -6.90 -3.69
CA VAL A 120 -11.28 -7.17 -3.29
C VAL A 120 -11.85 -6.04 -2.43
N THR A 121 -11.05 -5.55 -1.48
CA THR A 121 -11.44 -4.39 -0.66
C THR A 121 -11.70 -3.15 -1.51
N VAL A 122 -10.86 -2.87 -2.52
CA VAL A 122 -11.10 -1.75 -3.44
C VAL A 122 -12.41 -1.94 -4.21
N MET A 123 -12.73 -3.16 -4.68
CA MET A 123 -14.01 -3.45 -5.35
C MET A 123 -15.21 -3.19 -4.43
N ASN A 124 -15.17 -3.68 -3.19
CA ASN A 124 -16.27 -3.50 -2.24
C ASN A 124 -16.46 -2.03 -1.85
N LEU A 125 -15.37 -1.27 -1.68
CA LEU A 125 -15.46 0.17 -1.40
C LEU A 125 -16.09 0.95 -2.55
N HIS A 126 -15.96 0.47 -3.79
CA HIS A 126 -16.68 1.02 -4.94
C HIS A 126 -18.17 0.62 -5.00
N GLY A 127 -18.64 -0.20 -4.07
CA GLY A 127 -20.02 -0.71 -4.04
C GLY A 127 -20.27 -1.93 -4.93
N PHE A 128 -19.22 -2.59 -5.41
CA PHE A 128 -19.34 -3.83 -6.18
C PHE A 128 -19.23 -5.06 -5.27
N GLU A 129 -20.00 -6.10 -5.61
CA GLU A 129 -19.83 -7.43 -5.04
C GLU A 129 -18.62 -8.10 -5.71
N ALA A 130 -17.73 -8.67 -4.89
CA ALA A 130 -16.56 -9.36 -5.39
C ALA A 130 -16.95 -10.75 -5.93
N PRO A 131 -16.28 -11.25 -6.99
CA PRO A 131 -16.51 -12.61 -7.47
C PRO A 131 -16.27 -13.66 -6.38
N SER A 132 -17.02 -14.76 -6.41
CA SER A 132 -16.99 -15.80 -5.37
C SER A 132 -15.66 -16.57 -5.28
N ASP A 133 -14.84 -16.52 -6.34
CA ASP A 133 -13.53 -17.16 -6.43
C ASP A 133 -12.37 -16.25 -6.02
N TYR A 134 -12.66 -15.03 -5.56
CA TYR A 134 -11.64 -14.09 -5.08
C TYR A 134 -11.40 -14.28 -3.58
N GLU A 135 -10.25 -13.79 -3.12
CA GLU A 135 -9.93 -13.70 -1.69
C GLU A 135 -10.96 -12.85 -0.94
N PRO A 136 -11.15 -13.04 0.38
CA PRO A 136 -12.03 -12.17 1.16
C PRO A 136 -11.49 -10.74 1.24
N THR A 137 -12.38 -9.78 1.39
CA THR A 137 -12.01 -8.39 1.71
C THR A 137 -11.26 -8.31 3.05
N LEU A 138 -10.47 -7.26 3.23
CA LEU A 138 -9.80 -6.92 4.49
C LEU A 138 -10.71 -6.20 5.49
N VAL A 139 -11.88 -5.72 5.07
CA VAL A 139 -12.74 -4.85 5.88
C VAL A 139 -14.15 -5.40 6.05
N GLU A 140 -14.71 -5.17 7.22
CA GLU A 140 -16.10 -5.41 7.55
C GLU A 140 -16.79 -4.09 7.91
N VAL A 141 -18.11 -4.03 7.74
CA VAL A 141 -18.95 -2.96 8.27
C VAL A 141 -19.63 -3.50 9.52
N VAL A 142 -19.43 -2.86 10.66
CA VAL A 142 -20.16 -3.19 11.89
C VAL A 142 -21.18 -2.12 12.23
N ASP A 143 -22.38 -2.56 12.60
CA ASP A 143 -23.39 -1.70 13.18
C ASP A 143 -22.87 -1.18 14.53
N ASN A 144 -22.95 0.14 14.73
CA ASN A 144 -22.57 0.81 15.97
C ASN A 144 -23.62 0.65 17.07
#